data_AF-A0A6V7JPK8-F1
#
_entry.id   AF-A0A6V7JPK8-F1
#
_cell.length_a   1.000
_cell.length_b   1.000
_cell.length_c   1.000
_cell.angle_alpha   90.00
_cell.angle_beta   90.00
_cell.angle_gamma   90.00
#
_symmetry.space_group_name_H-M   'P 1'
#
loop_
_entity.id
_entity.type
_entity.pdbx_description
1 polymer ?
#
loop_
_entity_poly.entity_id
_entity_poly.type
_entity_poly.pdbx_seq_one_letter_code
_entity_poly.pdbx_strand_id
1 'polypeptide(L)' 'VLVLTTASNQTDGFKRYLRSARIYGFEENIKVLGLGQPWKGGSMKSTGGGYKINLLKKALKDFKDDKEKIVMFTDA' A
#
# COMPACT_ATOMS: atom_id res chain seq x y z
N VAL A 1 10.98 5.79 7.90
CA VAL A 1 10.65 4.88 6.79
C VAL A 1 9.18 5.08 6.44
N LEU A 2 8.82 5.20 5.17
CA LEU A 2 7.43 5.22 4.74
C LEU A 2 7.02 3.82 4.27
N VAL A 3 5.90 3.29 4.75
CA VAL A 3 5.35 2.01 4.31
C VAL A 3 4.11 2.29 3.45
N LEU A 4 4.18 1.89 2.18
CA LEU A 4 3.08 2.00 1.25
C LEU A 4 2.45 0.61 1.07
N THR A 5 1.14 0.53 1.20
CA THR A 5 0.40 -0.70 0.94
C THR A 5 -0.88 -0.43 0.15
N THR A 6 -1.46 -1.45 -0.45
CA THR A 6 -2.70 -1.31 -1.23
C THR A 6 -3.79 -2.21 -0.66
N ALA A 7 -4.98 -1.66 -0.49
CA ALA A 7 -6.17 -2.42 -0.15
C ALA A 7 -7.38 -1.71 -0.74
N SER A 8 -8.25 -2.42 -1.45
CA SER A 8 -9.54 -1.86 -1.88
C SER A 8 -10.61 -1.96 -0.79
N ASN A 9 -10.57 -3.04 0.00
CA ASN A 9 -11.56 -3.37 1.02
C ASN A 9 -10.87 -3.69 2.36
N GLN A 10 -11.60 -3.55 3.47
CA GLN A 10 -11.13 -3.92 4.80
C GLN A 10 -11.30 -5.43 5.07
N THR A 11 -10.56 -6.26 4.33
CA THR A 11 -10.55 -7.71 4.54
C THR A 11 -9.91 -8.06 5.89
N ASP A 12 -10.14 -9.28 6.37
CA ASP A 12 -9.48 -9.73 7.60
C ASP A 12 -7.96 -9.87 7.45
N GLY A 13 -7.47 -10.15 6.23
CA GLY A 13 -6.05 -10.10 5.89
C GLY A 13 -5.46 -8.70 6.12
N PHE A 14 -6.13 -7.68 5.60
CA PHE A 14 -5.75 -6.28 5.80
C PHE A 14 -5.77 -5.86 7.28
N LYS A 15 -6.80 -6.27 8.04
CA LYS A 15 -6.85 -6.00 9.49
C LYS A 15 -5.70 -6.68 10.23
N ARG A 16 -5.35 -7.91 9.84
CA ARG A 16 -4.21 -8.65 10.39
C ARG A 16 -2.88 -7.94 10.07
N TYR A 17 -2.73 -7.44 8.84
CA TYR A 17 -1.60 -6.61 8.43
C TYR A 17 -1.46 -5.38 9.33
N LEU A 18 -2.52 -4.58 9.49
CA LEU A 18 -2.49 -3.38 10.35
C LEU A 18 -2.19 -3.72 11.82
N ARG A 19 -2.81 -4.78 12.36
CA ARG A 19 -2.52 -5.25 13.73
C ARG A 19 -1.04 -5.60 13.89
N SER A 20 -0.43 -6.30 12.93
CA SER A 20 0.99 -6.64 12.99
C SER A 20 1.86 -5.38 12.98
N ALA A 21 1.56 -4.42 12.11
CA ALA A 21 2.29 -3.17 12.03
C ALA A 21 2.21 -2.37 13.32
N ARG A 22 1.05 -2.33 13.96
CA ARG A 22 0.88 -1.71 15.29
C ARG A 22 1.76 -2.37 16.36
N ILE A 23 1.79 -3.71 16.41
CA ILE A 23 2.62 -4.45 17.38
C ILE A 23 4.11 -4.08 17.24
N TYR A 24 4.60 -3.89 16.01
CA TYR A 24 5.99 -3.57 15.72
C TYR A 24 6.28 -2.06 15.59
N GLY A 25 5.33 -1.18 15.91
CA GLY A 25 5.55 0.28 15.90
C GLY A 25 5.60 0.92 14.50
N PHE A 26 5.00 0.31 13.48
CA PHE A 26 4.94 0.81 12.11
C PHE A 26 3.61 1.51 11.75
N GLU A 27 2.61 1.53 12.63
CA GLU A 27 1.26 2.06 12.35
C GLU A 27 1.30 3.49 11.79
N GLU A 28 2.06 4.38 12.42
CA GLU A 28 2.23 5.79 12.00
C GLU A 28 2.97 5.95 10.66
N ASN A 29 3.70 4.91 10.23
CA ASN A 29 4.47 4.92 8.99
C ASN A 29 3.68 4.37 7.79
N ILE A 30 2.48 3.81 8.00
CA ILE A 30 1.70 3.17 6.95
C ILE A 30 0.78 4.18 6.25
N LYS A 31 0.85 4.19 4.91
CA LYS A 31 -0.13 4.84 4.04
C LYS A 31 -0.81 3.79 3.17
N VAL A 32 -2.10 3.60 3.40
CA VAL A 32 -2.94 2.66 2.64
C VAL A 32 -3.47 3.33 1.38
N LEU A 33 -3.24 2.73 0.23
CA LEU A 33 -3.60 3.24 -1.08
C LEU A 33 -4.82 2.50 -1.63
N GLY A 34 -5.79 3.25 -2.16
CA GLY A 34 -6.95 2.70 -2.86
C GLY A 34 -8.09 2.19 -1.97
N LEU A 35 -8.05 2.45 -0.66
CA LEU A 35 -9.10 2.00 0.27
C LEU A 35 -10.45 2.63 -0.09
N GLY A 36 -11.49 1.80 -0.20
CA GLY A 36 -12.82 2.21 -0.65
C GLY A 36 -12.92 2.47 -2.16
N GLN A 37 -11.84 2.33 -2.93
CA GLN A 37 -11.87 2.45 -4.38
C GLN A 37 -12.06 1.09 -5.05
N PRO A 38 -12.92 1.02 -6.10
CA PRO A 38 -13.07 -0.21 -6.88
C PRO A 38 -11.74 -0.69 -7.45
N TRP A 39 -11.51 -1.98 -7.37
CA TRP A 39 -10.32 -2.60 -7.94
C TRP A 39 -10.34 -2.55 -9.47
N LYS A 40 -9.27 -2.01 -10.07
CA LYS A 40 -9.10 -1.88 -11.54
C LYS A 40 -7.92 -2.67 -12.09
N GLY A 41 -7.38 -3.62 -11.32
CA GLY A 41 -6.15 -4.34 -11.68
C GLY A 41 -6.38 -5.70 -12.34
N GLY A 42 -7.60 -6.05 -12.71
CA GLY A 42 -7.92 -7.34 -13.33
C GLY A 42 -7.84 -8.53 -12.36
N SER A 43 -7.74 -9.75 -12.87
CA SER A 43 -7.61 -10.93 -12.00
C SER A 43 -6.20 -11.04 -11.43
N MET A 44 -6.09 -11.33 -10.12
CA MET A 44 -4.81 -11.70 -9.49
C MET A 44 -4.48 -13.19 -9.64
N LYS A 45 -5.35 -14.00 -10.28
CA LYS A 45 -5.09 -15.42 -10.60
C LYS A 45 -4.23 -15.61 -11.86
N SER A 46 -3.97 -14.54 -12.59
CA SER A 46 -3.14 -14.46 -13.79
C SER A 46 -2.30 -13.17 -13.71
N THR A 47 -1.55 -12.85 -14.77
CA THR A 47 -0.89 -11.54 -14.87
C THR A 47 -1.92 -10.41 -14.70
N GLY A 48 -1.65 -9.54 -13.72
CA GLY A 48 -2.57 -8.49 -13.29
C GLY A 48 -1.94 -7.64 -12.19
N GLY A 49 -2.74 -6.76 -11.58
CA GLY A 49 -2.32 -5.97 -10.42
C GLY A 49 -1.61 -4.65 -10.73
N GLY A 50 -1.42 -4.29 -12.01
CA GLY A 50 -0.79 -3.02 -12.42
C GLY A 50 -1.48 -1.76 -11.89
N TYR A 51 -2.75 -1.87 -11.49
CA TYR A 51 -3.45 -0.80 -10.77
C TYR A 51 -2.70 -0.34 -9.50
N LYS A 52 -2.06 -1.27 -8.78
CA LYS A 52 -1.22 -0.98 -7.60
C LYS A 52 -0.04 -0.09 -7.94
N ILE A 53 0.58 -0.30 -9.12
CA ILE A 53 1.70 0.52 -9.59
C ILE A 53 1.25 1.95 -9.91
N ASN A 54 0.06 2.13 -10.48
CA ASN A 54 -0.49 3.47 -10.71
C ASN A 54 -0.77 4.22 -9.39
N LEU A 55 -1.29 3.52 -8.38
CA LEU A 55 -1.48 4.07 -7.04
C LEU A 55 -0.15 4.45 -6.39
N LEU A 56 0.84 3.56 -6.46
CA LEU A 56 2.19 3.78 -5.96
C LEU A 56 2.85 4.99 -6.64
N LYS A 57 2.81 5.06 -7.97
CA LYS A 57 3.34 6.19 -8.76
C LYS A 57 2.72 7.51 -8.33
N LYS A 58 1.41 7.53 -8.03
CA LYS A 58 0.73 8.73 -7.53
C LYS A 58 1.22 9.11 -6.13
N ALA A 59 1.34 8.14 -5.22
CA ALA A 59 1.76 8.38 -3.84
C ALA A 59 3.22 8.84 -3.72
N LEU A 60 4.10 8.38 -4.60
CA LEU A 60 5.52 8.76 -4.60
C LEU A 60 5.78 10.19 -5.11
N LYS A 61 4.82 10.83 -5.77
CA LYS A 61 4.99 12.22 -6.24
C LYS A 61 5.30 13.18 -5.09
N ASP A 62 4.73 12.93 -3.92
CA ASP A 62 4.92 13.74 -2.71
C ASP A 62 6.37 13.68 -2.20
N PHE A 63 7.15 12.67 -2.62
CA PHE A 63 8.50 12.38 -2.13
C PHE A 63 9.55 12.42 -3.24
N LYS A 64 9.21 12.93 -4.44
CA LYS A 64 10.06 12.84 -5.64
C LYS A 64 11.46 13.48 -5.47
N ASP A 65 11.58 14.48 -4.60
CA ASP A 65 12.81 15.24 -4.38
C ASP A 65 13.53 14.84 -3.07
N ASP A 66 12.94 13.94 -2.27
CA ASP A 66 13.50 13.47 -1.00
C ASP A 66 14.42 12.25 -1.24
N LYS A 67 15.72 12.52 -1.38
CA LYS A 67 16.75 11.51 -1.68
C LYS A 67 17.05 10.56 -0.52
N GLU A 68 16.71 10.96 0.71
CA GLU A 68 16.99 10.17 1.92
C GLU A 68 15.78 9.33 2.34
N LYS A 69 14.63 9.49 1.68
CA LYS A 69 13.41 8.75 2.03
C LYS A 69 13.55 7.27 1.69
N ILE A 70 13.59 6.45 2.75
CA ILE A 70 13.41 5.00 2.62
C ILE A 70 11.91 4.68 2.52
N VAL A 71 11.52 4.04 1.42
CA VAL A 71 10.16 3.58 1.14
C VAL A 71 10.11 2.05 1.06
N MET A 72 9.18 1.44 1.78
CA MET A 72 8.87 0.01 1.69
C MET A 72 7.47 -0.15 1.08
N PHE A 73 7.35 -0.90 -0.01
CA PHE A 73 6.06 -1.24 -0.61
C PHE A 73 5.71 -2.70 -0.32
N THR A 74 4.52 -2.96 0.23
CA THR A 74 4.06 -4.30 0.60
C THR A 74 2.58 -4.49 0.25
N ASP A 75 2.17 -5.71 -0.07
CA ASP A 75 0.75 -6.05 -0.14
C ASP A 75 0.17 -6.25 1.27
N ALA A 76 -1.12 -5.93 1.44
CA ALA A 76 -1.85 -5.97 2.72
C ALA A 76 -2.76 -7.20 2.86
#